data_AF-A0A7R9H711-F1
#
_entry.id   AF-A0A7R9H711-F1
#
_cell.length_a   1.000
_cell.length_b   1.000
_cell.length_c   1.000
_cell.angle_alpha   90.00
_cell.angle_beta   90.00
_cell.angle_gamma   90.00
#
_symmetry.space_group_name_H-M   'P 1'
#
loop_
_entity.id
_entity.type
_entity.pdbx_description
1 polymer ?
#
loop_
_entity_poly.entity_id
_entity_poly.type
_entity_poly.pdbx_seq_one_letter_code
_entity_poly.pdbx_strand_id
1 'polypeptide(L)'
;GSPMKRVKTFIGHHIRPTIEDICEQSTQYGILYGLGGHLDRSERSQGHQVELQTSFSFHITIMPIKYIGRTTDFKGKTLWEILGNLKNFGVGRIVVRSMLERYPEPSYMKILKVEPVTHEDCRKVRVLIERVFRGRKYPKPVGLYSVSYKADYRLLHKDEEADYCSFDPGQEKPERILPRTAPFPPLFRVKELILREMKARGEPLSEEPVLEMSYHKGPCTVARIAIEGEVPTVAVNPGLGTPASPQLYQNCRMKQ
;
A
#
# COMPACT_ATOMS: atom_id res chain seq x y z
N GLY A 1 -27.03 -8.97 54.11
CA GLY A 1 -27.87 -9.99 53.47
C GLY A 1 -28.81 -9.32 52.50
N SER A 2 -28.51 -9.41 51.20
CA SER A 2 -29.42 -9.11 50.09
C SER A 2 -29.07 -10.09 48.95
N PRO A 3 -30.04 -10.74 48.29
CA PRO A 3 -29.73 -11.81 47.35
C PRO A 3 -29.46 -11.23 45.95
N MET A 4 -28.23 -11.40 45.46
CA MET A 4 -27.88 -11.19 44.06
C MET A 4 -28.41 -12.35 43.21
N LYS A 5 -29.24 -12.03 42.23
CA LYS A 5 -29.81 -12.96 41.24
C LYS A 5 -28.70 -13.46 40.30
N ARG A 6 -28.53 -14.79 40.21
CA ARG A 6 -27.70 -15.46 39.19
C ARG A 6 -28.39 -15.36 37.83
N VAL A 7 -27.74 -14.73 36.87
CA VAL A 7 -28.08 -14.85 35.44
C VAL A 7 -27.22 -15.97 34.85
N LYS A 8 -27.86 -17.07 34.42
CA LYS A 8 -27.24 -18.13 33.63
C LYS A 8 -27.28 -17.71 32.16
N THR A 9 -26.15 -17.41 31.56
CA THR A 9 -26.04 -17.21 30.11
C THR A 9 -25.75 -18.55 29.45
N PHE A 10 -26.68 -19.01 28.62
CA PHE A 10 -26.55 -20.20 27.78
C PHE A 10 -25.47 -19.98 26.72
N ILE A 11 -24.56 -20.94 26.59
CA ILE A 11 -23.57 -21.02 25.52
C ILE A 11 -24.29 -21.57 24.29
N GLY A 12 -24.65 -20.68 23.35
CA GLY A 12 -25.11 -21.07 22.02
C GLY A 12 -23.92 -21.29 21.09
N HIS A 13 -23.67 -22.54 20.70
CA HIS A 13 -22.77 -22.86 19.59
C HIS A 13 -23.39 -22.36 18.28
N HIS A 14 -22.86 -21.26 17.74
CA HIS A 14 -23.09 -20.90 16.35
C HIS A 14 -22.14 -21.71 15.45
N ILE A 15 -22.66 -22.82 14.96
CA ILE A 15 -22.14 -23.53 13.79
C ILE A 15 -22.29 -22.58 12.60
N ARG A 16 -21.18 -22.29 11.89
CA ARG A 16 -21.23 -21.53 10.64
C ARG A 16 -21.70 -22.49 9.54
N PRO A 17 -22.74 -22.14 8.75
CA PRO A 17 -23.12 -22.97 7.61
C PRO A 17 -22.02 -22.93 6.54
N THR A 18 -21.81 -24.06 5.90
CA THR A 18 -20.88 -24.24 4.78
C THR A 18 -21.49 -23.65 3.50
N ILE A 19 -20.63 -23.28 2.55
CA ILE A 19 -21.00 -22.59 1.28
C ILE A 19 -22.05 -23.36 0.46
N GLU A 20 -22.20 -24.66 0.69
CA GLU A 20 -23.17 -25.54 0.02
C GLU A 20 -24.63 -25.27 0.46
N ASP A 21 -24.86 -24.82 1.70
CA ASP A 21 -26.22 -24.62 2.25
C ASP A 21 -26.94 -23.37 1.71
N ILE A 22 -26.20 -22.45 1.08
CA ILE A 22 -26.75 -21.22 0.49
C ILE A 22 -27.30 -21.51 -0.93
N CYS A 23 -26.89 -22.60 -1.56
CA CYS A 23 -27.27 -22.91 -2.93
C CYS A 23 -28.67 -23.55 -3.03
N GLU A 24 -29.10 -24.33 -2.03
CA GLU A 24 -30.38 -25.05 -2.06
C GLU A 24 -31.62 -24.17 -1.79
N GLN A 25 -31.48 -23.04 -1.11
CA GLN A 25 -32.61 -22.16 -0.78
C GLN A 25 -33.10 -21.29 -1.96
N SER A 26 -32.35 -21.24 -3.06
CA SER A 26 -32.73 -20.45 -4.25
C SER A 26 -33.71 -21.18 -5.19
N THR A 27 -33.93 -22.47 -4.97
CA THR A 27 -34.76 -23.34 -5.83
C THR A 27 -36.25 -23.31 -5.50
N GLN A 28 -36.66 -22.62 -4.43
CA GLN A 28 -38.02 -22.78 -3.86
C GLN A 28 -39.01 -21.66 -4.20
N TYR A 29 -38.60 -20.60 -4.89
CA TYR A 29 -39.52 -19.54 -5.35
C TYR A 29 -39.74 -19.61 -6.86
N GLY A 30 -40.56 -20.59 -7.24
CA GLY A 30 -41.10 -20.77 -8.58
C GLY A 30 -42.11 -19.67 -8.97
N ILE A 31 -41.79 -19.06 -10.09
CA ILE A 31 -42.56 -18.24 -11.02
C ILE A 31 -44.06 -18.62 -11.09
N LEU A 32 -44.94 -17.62 -10.94
CA LEU A 32 -46.38 -17.73 -11.20
C LEU A 32 -46.80 -16.60 -12.15
N TYR A 33 -46.87 -16.90 -13.45
CA TYR A 33 -47.65 -16.12 -14.43
C TYR A 33 -48.39 -17.08 -15.35
N GLY A 34 -49.69 -17.21 -15.12
CA GLY A 34 -50.63 -17.87 -16.03
C GLY A 34 -51.48 -16.82 -16.73
N LEU A 35 -51.35 -16.74 -18.05
CA LEU A 35 -52.36 -16.15 -18.94
C LEU A 35 -52.68 -17.20 -20.01
N GLY A 36 -53.73 -17.97 -19.77
CA GLY A 36 -54.31 -18.90 -20.73
C GLY A 36 -55.43 -18.21 -21.51
N GLY A 37 -55.18 -17.92 -22.79
CA GLY A 37 -56.19 -17.57 -23.79
C GLY A 37 -56.42 -18.76 -24.71
N HIS A 38 -57.68 -19.19 -24.78
CA HIS A 38 -58.21 -20.31 -25.56
C HIS A 38 -58.76 -19.81 -26.91
N LEU A 39 -58.44 -20.46 -28.03
CA LEU A 39 -59.31 -20.64 -29.22
C LEU A 39 -58.65 -21.45 -30.35
N ASP A 40 -59.52 -21.97 -31.21
CA ASP A 40 -59.50 -23.22 -31.99
C ASP A 40 -58.68 -23.31 -33.30
N ARG A 41 -58.44 -24.58 -33.67
CA ARG A 41 -58.33 -25.22 -35.01
C ARG A 41 -58.35 -24.32 -36.27
N SER A 42 -57.36 -24.50 -37.15
CA SER A 42 -57.51 -25.25 -38.42
C SER A 42 -56.30 -25.08 -39.38
N GLU A 43 -55.90 -26.22 -39.95
CA GLU A 43 -55.29 -26.50 -41.26
C GLU A 43 -54.33 -25.53 -41.99
N ARG A 44 -53.18 -26.16 -42.35
CA ARG A 44 -52.49 -26.17 -43.66
C ARG A 44 -51.68 -24.97 -44.14
N SER A 45 -50.42 -25.34 -44.39
CA SER A 45 -49.60 -25.05 -45.58
C SER A 45 -48.80 -23.74 -45.64
N GLN A 46 -47.48 -23.97 -45.69
CA GLN A 46 -46.46 -23.25 -46.48
C GLN A 46 -46.25 -21.76 -46.22
N GLY A 47 -45.02 -21.44 -45.81
CA GLY A 47 -44.42 -20.14 -46.11
C GLY A 47 -43.61 -19.54 -44.98
N HIS A 48 -42.31 -19.36 -45.25
CA HIS A 48 -41.40 -18.43 -44.58
C HIS A 48 -41.01 -18.75 -43.13
N GLN A 49 -39.86 -19.42 -42.98
CA GLN A 49 -39.00 -19.24 -41.81
C GLN A 49 -38.53 -17.77 -41.80
N VAL A 50 -39.21 -16.94 -41.03
CA VAL A 50 -38.64 -15.68 -40.54
C VAL A 50 -37.88 -16.03 -39.28
N GLU A 51 -36.56 -16.10 -39.40
CA GLU A 51 -35.64 -16.34 -38.29
C GLU A 51 -35.62 -15.08 -37.41
N LEU A 52 -36.51 -15.01 -36.43
CA LEU A 52 -36.42 -13.99 -35.39
C LEU A 52 -35.28 -14.37 -34.44
N GLN A 53 -34.09 -13.87 -34.75
CA GLN A 53 -32.99 -13.80 -33.79
C GLN A 53 -33.36 -12.82 -32.67
N THR A 54 -34.11 -13.27 -31.68
CA THR A 54 -34.23 -12.57 -30.40
C THR A 54 -32.98 -12.86 -29.58
N SER A 55 -31.90 -12.13 -29.88
CA SER A 55 -30.72 -12.06 -29.01
C SER A 55 -31.08 -11.33 -27.72
N PHE A 56 -31.54 -12.07 -26.71
CA PHE A 56 -31.75 -11.54 -25.37
C PHE A 56 -30.37 -11.34 -24.71
N SER A 57 -29.76 -10.19 -24.98
CA SER A 57 -28.49 -9.81 -24.37
C SER A 57 -28.74 -9.37 -22.93
N PHE A 58 -28.71 -10.31 -21.99
CA PHE A 58 -28.71 -10.01 -20.56
C PHE A 58 -27.46 -9.19 -20.20
N HIS A 59 -27.62 -7.88 -20.13
CA HIS A 59 -26.64 -7.00 -19.53
C HIS A 59 -26.72 -7.18 -18.01
N ILE A 60 -25.82 -8.00 -17.45
CA ILE A 60 -25.58 -8.01 -16.01
C ILE A 60 -24.91 -6.68 -15.69
N THR A 61 -25.71 -5.71 -15.22
CA THR A 61 -25.17 -4.49 -14.62
C THR A 61 -24.52 -4.89 -13.30
N ILE A 62 -23.21 -5.14 -13.33
CA ILE A 62 -22.42 -5.34 -12.11
C ILE A 62 -22.53 -4.05 -11.31
N MET A 63 -23.28 -4.08 -10.21
CA MET A 63 -23.36 -2.92 -9.32
C MET A 63 -21.96 -2.62 -8.79
N PRO A 64 -21.47 -1.37 -8.89
CA PRO A 64 -20.12 -1.04 -8.47
C PRO A 64 -20.01 -1.20 -6.95
N ILE A 65 -19.29 -2.24 -6.51
CA ILE A 65 -18.95 -2.43 -5.11
C ILE A 65 -17.98 -1.31 -4.72
N LYS A 66 -18.48 -0.33 -3.97
CA LYS A 66 -17.66 0.75 -3.42
C LYS A 66 -17.25 0.38 -1.99
N TYR A 67 -16.01 0.01 -1.80
CA TYR A 67 -15.44 -0.18 -0.46
C TYR A 67 -15.40 1.17 0.27
N ILE A 68 -16.04 1.24 1.43
CA ILE A 68 -16.05 2.42 2.30
C ILE A 68 -15.12 2.12 3.49
N GLY A 69 -14.08 2.94 3.67
CA GLY A 69 -13.17 2.84 4.80
C GLY A 69 -11.70 3.03 4.42
N ARG A 70 -10.82 2.92 5.43
CA ARG A 70 -9.36 2.90 5.20
C ARG A 70 -8.96 1.50 4.74
N THR A 71 -8.29 1.42 3.60
CA THR A 71 -7.68 0.17 3.13
C THR A 71 -6.40 -0.12 3.93
N THR A 72 -6.17 -1.40 4.25
CA THR A 72 -4.93 -1.85 4.90
C THR A 72 -4.41 -3.09 4.21
N ASP A 73 -3.13 -3.10 3.85
CA ASP A 73 -2.48 -4.24 3.20
C ASP A 73 -1.90 -5.25 4.21
N PHE A 74 -2.21 -5.09 5.50
CA PHE A 74 -1.72 -5.97 6.55
C PHE A 74 -2.39 -7.34 6.46
N LYS A 75 -1.56 -8.35 6.21
CA LYS A 75 -1.96 -9.75 6.14
C LYS A 75 -1.00 -10.56 7.00
N GLY A 76 -1.51 -11.46 7.82
CA GLY A 76 -0.70 -12.38 8.61
C GLY A 76 -0.96 -12.28 10.11
N LYS A 77 0.06 -12.66 10.89
CA LYS A 77 0.01 -12.74 12.36
C LYS A 77 0.89 -11.67 12.98
N THR A 78 0.71 -11.44 14.27
CA THR A 78 1.63 -10.60 15.03
C THR A 78 2.96 -11.33 15.25
N LEU A 79 4.02 -10.56 15.50
CA LEU A 79 5.32 -11.16 15.73
C LEU A 79 5.33 -12.00 17.02
N TRP A 80 4.63 -11.57 18.06
CA TRP A 80 4.49 -12.34 19.31
C TRP A 80 3.86 -13.72 19.09
N GLU A 81 2.77 -13.80 18.34
CA GLU A 81 2.09 -15.07 18.05
C GLU A 81 2.96 -16.03 17.23
N ILE A 82 3.80 -15.50 16.34
CA ILE A 82 4.74 -16.32 15.59
C ILE A 82 5.83 -16.81 16.54
N LEU A 83 6.59 -15.90 17.15
CA LEU A 83 7.78 -16.24 17.93
C LEU A 83 7.45 -17.07 19.17
N GLY A 84 6.32 -16.82 19.82
CA GLY A 84 5.88 -17.57 21.01
C GLY A 84 5.55 -19.04 20.73
N ASN A 85 5.22 -19.38 19.47
CA ASN A 85 4.94 -20.75 19.06
C ASN A 85 6.19 -21.52 18.58
N LEU A 86 7.33 -20.84 18.40
CA LEU A 86 8.56 -21.45 17.93
C LEU A 86 9.50 -21.81 19.08
N LYS A 87 10.21 -22.94 18.92
CA LYS A 87 11.33 -23.30 19.81
C LYS A 87 12.41 -22.21 19.74
N ASN A 88 12.98 -21.85 20.88
CA ASN A 88 14.00 -20.79 21.01
C ASN A 88 13.56 -19.45 20.37
N PHE A 89 12.27 -19.14 20.44
CA PHE A 89 11.68 -17.93 19.83
C PHE A 89 11.98 -17.74 18.34
N GLY A 90 12.28 -18.83 17.61
CA GLY A 90 12.58 -18.76 16.18
C GLY A 90 13.88 -18.03 15.84
N VAL A 91 14.85 -17.96 16.75
CA VAL A 91 16.18 -17.40 16.45
C VAL A 91 16.80 -18.10 15.23
N GLY A 92 17.33 -17.31 14.30
CA GLY A 92 17.90 -17.77 13.04
C GLY A 92 16.89 -17.89 11.89
N ARG A 93 15.57 -17.86 12.16
CA ARG A 93 14.53 -17.93 11.14
C ARG A 93 14.29 -16.58 10.46
N ILE A 94 13.68 -16.64 9.28
CA ILE A 94 13.37 -15.47 8.46
C ILE A 94 11.87 -15.17 8.52
N VAL A 95 11.56 -13.90 8.77
CA VAL A 95 10.19 -13.37 8.79
C VAL A 95 10.08 -12.29 7.72
N VAL A 96 8.96 -12.33 6.99
CA VAL A 96 8.61 -11.36 5.96
C VAL A 96 7.41 -10.54 6.43
N ARG A 97 7.32 -9.30 5.97
CA ARG A 97 6.15 -8.45 6.19
C ARG A 97 5.33 -8.33 4.91
N SER A 98 4.03 -8.60 4.99
CA SER A 98 3.13 -8.58 3.82
C SER A 98 3.09 -7.20 3.16
N MET A 99 3.11 -6.12 3.94
CA MET A 99 3.23 -4.75 3.40
C MET A 99 4.50 -4.52 2.56
N LEU A 100 5.57 -5.28 2.80
CA LEU A 100 6.82 -5.16 2.04
C LEU A 100 6.81 -5.98 0.75
N GLU A 101 5.88 -6.92 0.58
CA GLU A 101 5.69 -7.70 -0.65
C GLU A 101 5.19 -6.84 -1.83
N ARG A 102 4.80 -5.59 -1.58
CA ARG A 102 4.52 -4.60 -2.63
C ARG A 102 5.74 -4.29 -3.52
N TYR A 103 6.93 -4.65 -3.06
CA TYR A 103 8.17 -4.47 -3.80
C TYR A 103 8.57 -5.82 -4.43
N PRO A 104 8.97 -5.83 -5.71
CA PRO A 104 9.43 -7.07 -6.35
C PRO A 104 10.76 -7.56 -5.76
N GLU A 105 11.52 -6.65 -5.14
CA GLU A 105 12.81 -6.97 -4.55
C GLU A 105 12.63 -7.60 -3.14
N PRO A 106 13.38 -8.67 -2.80
CA PRO A 106 13.20 -9.40 -1.55
C PRO A 106 13.45 -8.50 -0.35
N SER A 107 12.50 -8.53 0.58
CA SER A 107 12.53 -7.78 1.82
C SER A 107 12.18 -8.71 2.97
N TYR A 108 13.15 -8.96 3.85
CA TYR A 108 13.00 -9.92 4.93
C TYR A 108 13.78 -9.50 6.18
N MET A 109 13.46 -10.15 7.29
CA MET A 109 14.04 -9.90 8.60
C MET A 109 14.50 -11.22 9.20
N LYS A 110 15.81 -11.39 9.40
CA LYS A 110 16.36 -12.55 10.10
C LYS A 110 16.42 -12.28 11.59
N ILE A 111 15.85 -13.17 12.39
CA ILE A 111 15.78 -13.02 13.84
C ILE A 111 17.13 -13.38 14.46
N LEU A 112 17.72 -12.46 15.22
CA LEU A 112 18.96 -12.70 15.97
C LEU A 112 18.71 -12.98 17.45
N LYS A 113 17.90 -12.13 18.09
CA LYS A 113 17.60 -12.23 19.52
C LYS A 113 16.19 -11.76 19.80
N VAL A 114 15.52 -12.39 20.74
CA VAL A 114 14.15 -12.06 21.15
C VAL A 114 14.12 -11.83 22.66
N GLU A 115 13.51 -10.73 23.08
CA GLU A 115 13.27 -10.37 24.47
C GLU A 115 11.77 -10.14 24.69
N PRO A 116 11.08 -11.02 25.44
CA PRO A 116 9.68 -10.83 25.77
C PRO A 116 9.49 -9.63 26.70
N VAL A 117 8.40 -8.89 26.51
CA VAL A 117 8.08 -7.70 27.31
C VAL A 117 6.99 -8.07 28.31
N THR A 118 7.24 -7.86 29.60
CA THR A 118 6.40 -8.41 30.68
C THR A 118 5.28 -7.50 31.18
N HIS A 119 5.34 -6.19 30.97
CA HIS A 119 4.49 -5.25 31.73
C HIS A 119 3.67 -4.21 30.95
N GLU A 120 3.89 -4.00 29.65
CA GLU A 120 3.31 -2.83 28.95
C GLU A 120 2.26 -3.18 27.90
N ASP A 121 2.48 -4.24 27.10
CA ASP A 121 1.59 -4.63 26.00
C ASP A 121 1.77 -6.12 25.70
N CYS A 122 0.78 -6.95 25.99
CA CYS A 122 0.86 -8.42 25.82
C CYS A 122 1.12 -8.89 24.36
N ARG A 123 1.07 -7.97 23.38
CA ARG A 123 1.29 -8.25 21.95
C ARG A 123 2.61 -7.70 21.41
N LYS A 124 3.36 -6.92 22.19
CA LYS A 124 4.65 -6.35 21.77
C LYS A 124 5.82 -7.20 22.23
N VAL A 125 6.86 -7.21 21.42
CA VAL A 125 8.10 -7.96 21.66
C VAL A 125 9.27 -7.10 21.23
N ARG A 126 10.38 -7.17 21.95
CA ARG A 126 11.64 -6.58 21.51
C ARG A 126 12.43 -7.64 20.76
N VAL A 127 12.74 -7.38 19.50
CA VAL A 127 13.46 -8.33 18.65
C VAL A 127 14.64 -7.62 18.00
N LEU A 128 15.82 -8.19 18.11
CA LEU A 128 16.99 -7.77 17.35
C LEU A 128 17.01 -8.56 16.04
N ILE A 129 17.06 -7.86 14.91
CA ILE A 129 16.99 -8.45 13.57
C ILE A 129 18.13 -7.99 12.67
N GLU A 130 18.53 -8.85 11.74
CA GLU A 130 19.18 -8.41 10.51
C GLU A 130 18.09 -8.08 9.49
N ARG A 131 18.06 -6.83 9.05
CA ARG A 131 17.06 -6.37 8.10
C ARG A 131 17.67 -6.33 6.70
N VAL A 132 16.96 -6.93 5.75
CA VAL A 132 17.19 -6.76 4.33
C VAL A 132 15.97 -6.05 3.75
N PHE A 133 16.19 -4.92 3.09
CA PHE A 133 15.12 -4.15 2.46
C PHE A 133 15.46 -3.93 1.00
N ARG A 134 14.60 -4.46 0.13
CA ARG A 134 14.69 -4.36 -1.32
C ARG A 134 16.07 -4.80 -1.83
N GLY A 135 16.47 -6.01 -1.42
CA GLY A 135 17.76 -6.61 -1.74
C GLY A 135 18.95 -6.09 -0.91
N ARG A 136 18.83 -4.97 -0.20
CA ARG A 136 19.96 -4.35 0.52
C ARG A 136 19.98 -4.70 2.00
N LYS A 137 21.09 -5.25 2.46
CA LYS A 137 21.33 -5.57 3.88
C LYS A 137 21.69 -4.31 4.66
N TYR A 138 21.08 -4.14 5.83
CA TYR A 138 21.46 -3.07 6.76
C TYR A 138 22.82 -3.36 7.39
N PRO A 139 23.72 -2.37 7.53
CA PRO A 139 25.06 -2.59 8.06
C PRO A 139 25.07 -2.93 9.56
N LYS A 140 24.04 -2.50 10.30
CA LYS A 140 23.89 -2.75 11.72
C LYS A 140 22.58 -3.50 11.99
N PRO A 141 22.56 -4.44 12.95
CA PRO A 141 21.31 -5.02 13.44
C PRO A 141 20.34 -3.96 13.92
N VAL A 142 19.05 -4.16 13.66
CA VAL A 142 17.99 -3.20 13.98
C VAL A 142 17.10 -3.78 15.08
N GLY A 143 16.80 -2.96 16.09
CA GLY A 143 15.80 -3.28 17.11
C GLY A 143 14.38 -3.06 16.60
N LEU A 144 13.55 -4.08 16.67
CA LEU A 144 12.15 -4.07 16.30
C LEU A 144 11.30 -4.12 17.57
N TYR A 145 10.61 -3.01 17.87
CA TYR A 145 9.68 -2.93 19.02
C TYR A 145 8.36 -2.29 18.62
N SER A 146 8.41 -1.06 18.09
CA SER A 146 7.23 -0.24 17.81
C SER A 146 6.25 -0.87 16.83
N VAL A 147 6.72 -1.72 15.91
CA VAL A 147 5.89 -2.36 14.88
C VAL A 147 5.63 -3.85 15.14
N SER A 148 6.09 -4.40 16.26
CA SER A 148 5.95 -5.83 16.59
C SER A 148 4.49 -6.28 16.75
N TYR A 149 3.62 -5.37 17.22
CA TYR A 149 2.19 -5.63 17.46
C TYR A 149 1.36 -5.72 16.16
N LYS A 150 1.90 -5.31 15.01
CA LYS A 150 1.15 -5.29 13.76
C LYS A 150 0.96 -6.71 13.24
N ALA A 151 -0.27 -7.06 12.85
CA ALA A 151 -0.60 -8.35 12.24
C ALA A 151 -0.24 -8.37 10.75
N ASP A 152 1.05 -8.25 10.47
CA ASP A 152 1.61 -8.06 9.13
C ASP A 152 2.79 -9.01 8.87
N TYR A 153 3.04 -9.96 9.77
CA TYR A 153 4.19 -10.86 9.68
C TYR A 153 3.78 -12.24 9.19
N ARG A 154 4.65 -12.83 8.37
CA ARG A 154 4.59 -14.21 7.91
C ARG A 154 5.95 -14.87 8.11
N LEU A 155 5.95 -16.06 8.69
CA LEU A 155 7.14 -16.89 8.82
C LEU A 155 7.38 -17.62 7.48
N LEU A 156 8.58 -17.54 6.92
CA LEU A 156 8.94 -18.34 5.75
C LEU A 156 9.19 -19.79 6.14
N HIS A 157 8.81 -20.72 5.25
CA HIS A 157 9.16 -22.13 5.40
C HIS A 157 10.66 -22.32 5.14
N LYS A 158 11.28 -23.29 5.82
CA LYS A 158 12.73 -23.50 5.75
C LYS A 158 13.23 -23.76 4.32
N ASP A 159 12.42 -24.45 3.53
CA ASP A 159 12.79 -24.81 2.16
C ASP A 159 12.74 -23.58 1.24
N GLU A 160 11.82 -22.64 1.50
CA GLU A 160 11.65 -21.40 0.74
C GLU A 160 12.64 -20.30 1.15
N GLU A 161 13.27 -20.43 2.33
CA GLU A 161 14.17 -19.40 2.88
C GLU A 161 15.38 -19.16 1.97
N ALA A 162 15.96 -20.22 1.39
CA ALA A 162 17.13 -20.10 0.52
C ALA A 162 16.80 -19.37 -0.78
N ASP A 163 15.68 -19.75 -1.42
CA ASP A 163 15.23 -19.18 -2.68
C ASP A 163 14.81 -17.71 -2.51
N TYR A 164 14.08 -17.39 -1.44
CA TYR A 164 13.66 -16.01 -1.17
C TYR A 164 14.83 -15.09 -0.81
N CYS A 165 15.89 -15.63 -0.23
CA CYS A 165 17.12 -14.89 0.04
C CYS A 165 18.05 -14.78 -1.17
N SER A 166 17.89 -15.65 -2.17
CA SER A 166 18.62 -15.53 -3.43
C SER A 166 18.15 -14.26 -4.14
N PHE A 167 19.05 -13.30 -4.28
CA PHE A 167 18.76 -12.03 -4.93
C PHE A 167 19.80 -11.79 -6.01
N ASP A 168 19.32 -11.65 -7.24
CA ASP A 168 20.17 -11.28 -8.35
C ASP A 168 20.54 -9.79 -8.23
N PRO A 169 21.84 -9.45 -8.18
CA PRO A 169 22.28 -8.06 -8.08
C PRO A 169 21.84 -7.19 -9.27
N GLY A 170 21.44 -7.80 -10.40
CA GLY A 170 20.86 -7.10 -11.55
C GLY A 170 19.47 -6.49 -11.31
N GLN A 171 18.76 -6.88 -10.25
CA GLN A 171 17.46 -6.30 -9.87
C GLN A 171 17.59 -5.07 -8.97
N GLU A 172 18.81 -4.65 -8.62
CA GLU A 172 19.00 -3.43 -7.85
C GLU A 172 18.52 -2.21 -8.63
N LYS A 173 17.76 -1.32 -7.96
CA LYS A 173 17.38 -0.07 -8.60
C LYS A 173 18.63 0.75 -8.92
N PRO A 174 18.71 1.34 -10.13
CA PRO A 174 19.81 2.20 -10.49
C PRO A 174 19.90 3.36 -9.50
N GLU A 175 21.13 3.76 -9.23
CA GLU A 175 21.41 4.90 -8.36
C GLU A 175 20.74 6.17 -8.91
N ARG A 176 20.03 6.89 -8.04
CA ARG A 176 19.36 8.14 -8.42
C ARG A 176 20.26 9.31 -8.12
N ILE A 177 20.66 10.06 -9.15
CA ILE A 177 21.45 11.28 -8.96
C ILE A 177 20.49 12.44 -8.72
N LEU A 178 20.62 13.06 -7.55
CA LEU A 178 19.83 14.20 -7.10
C LEU A 178 20.57 15.51 -7.37
N PRO A 179 19.85 16.59 -7.72
CA PRO A 179 20.47 17.88 -7.99
C PRO A 179 21.07 18.49 -6.72
N ARG A 180 22.28 19.05 -6.81
CA ARG A 180 22.90 19.81 -5.71
C ARG A 180 22.20 21.16 -5.49
N THR A 181 21.80 21.78 -6.59
CA THR A 181 21.10 23.06 -6.58
C THR A 181 19.74 22.87 -7.24
N ALA A 182 18.72 23.40 -6.58
CA ALA A 182 17.43 23.63 -7.22
C ALA A 182 17.22 25.12 -7.25
N PRO A 183 16.46 25.62 -8.21
CA PRO A 183 16.18 27.02 -8.18
C PRO A 183 14.99 27.29 -7.25
N PHE A 184 14.87 28.50 -6.69
CA PHE A 184 13.78 28.79 -5.76
C PHE A 184 12.40 28.56 -6.41
N PRO A 185 11.32 28.34 -5.65
CA PRO A 185 9.96 28.28 -6.20
C PRO A 185 9.36 29.68 -6.42
N PRO A 186 8.48 29.90 -7.39
CA PRO A 186 8.10 31.22 -7.91
C PRO A 186 7.80 32.31 -6.87
N LEU A 187 7.11 32.08 -5.75
CA LEU A 187 6.95 33.15 -4.75
C LEU A 187 8.26 33.54 -4.05
N PHE A 188 9.12 32.57 -3.76
CA PHE A 188 10.47 32.83 -3.23
C PHE A 188 11.45 33.27 -4.34
N ARG A 189 11.24 32.76 -5.57
CA ARG A 189 12.10 32.89 -6.77
C ARG A 189 11.84 34.15 -7.57
N VAL A 190 10.61 34.65 -7.56
CA VAL A 190 10.20 35.88 -8.25
C VAL A 190 10.70 37.08 -7.46
N LYS A 191 12.00 37.14 -7.23
CA LYS A 191 12.73 38.36 -7.53
C LYS A 191 12.28 39.62 -6.76
N GLU A 192 11.63 39.45 -5.62
CA GLU A 192 11.18 40.57 -4.80
C GLU A 192 11.58 40.43 -3.36
N LEU A 193 11.36 39.34 -2.64
CA LEU A 193 11.92 39.29 -1.27
C LEU A 193 13.46 39.24 -1.33
N ILE A 194 14.02 38.21 -1.96
CA ILE A 194 15.47 38.05 -2.07
C ILE A 194 16.09 39.19 -2.88
N LEU A 195 15.51 39.57 -4.02
CA LEU A 195 16.09 40.67 -4.81
C LEU A 195 15.76 42.07 -4.29
N ARG A 196 14.65 42.35 -3.58
CA ARG A 196 14.48 43.66 -2.91
C ARG A 196 15.48 43.76 -1.78
N GLU A 197 15.74 42.67 -1.05
CA GLU A 197 16.81 42.67 -0.05
C GLU A 197 18.20 42.81 -0.67
N MET A 198 18.51 42.11 -1.78
CA MET A 198 19.78 42.29 -2.49
C MET A 198 19.92 43.71 -3.07
N LYS A 199 18.84 44.29 -3.61
CA LYS A 199 18.80 45.70 -4.05
C LYS A 199 18.98 46.67 -2.88
N ALA A 200 18.38 46.38 -1.72
CA ALA A 200 18.56 47.18 -0.50
C ALA A 200 20.00 47.07 0.05
N ARG A 201 20.65 45.91 -0.14
CA ARG A 201 22.07 45.68 0.21
C ARG A 201 23.06 46.20 -0.83
N GLY A 202 22.61 46.54 -2.04
CA GLY A 202 23.45 47.05 -3.13
C GLY A 202 24.25 45.99 -3.89
N GLU A 203 23.86 44.71 -3.81
CA GLU A 203 24.53 43.62 -4.54
C GLU A 203 24.06 43.52 -6.00
N PRO A 204 24.96 43.19 -6.96
CA PRO A 204 24.62 43.15 -8.37
C PRO A 204 23.65 42.00 -8.70
N LEU A 205 22.57 42.34 -9.40
CA LEU A 205 21.42 41.49 -9.74
C LEU A 205 21.68 40.42 -10.83
N SER A 206 22.95 40.16 -11.17
CA SER A 206 23.31 39.49 -12.42
C SER A 206 23.09 37.97 -12.39
N GLU A 207 23.08 37.36 -11.21
CA GLU A 207 22.93 35.92 -11.04
C GLU A 207 21.59 35.59 -10.38
N GLU A 208 20.81 34.68 -10.97
CA GLU A 208 19.55 34.24 -10.35
C GLU A 208 19.90 33.40 -9.11
N PRO A 209 19.34 33.73 -7.93
CA PRO A 209 19.68 33.00 -6.71
C PRO A 209 19.24 31.54 -6.82
N VAL A 210 20.12 30.64 -6.41
CA VAL A 210 19.90 29.19 -6.39
C VAL A 210 19.82 28.70 -4.95
N LEU A 211 19.01 27.65 -4.73
CA LEU A 211 18.85 27.00 -3.44
C LEU A 211 19.77 25.78 -3.37
N GLU A 212 20.65 25.76 -2.37
CA GLU A 212 21.43 24.57 -2.04
C GLU A 212 20.53 23.49 -1.43
N MET A 213 20.58 22.29 -1.99
CA MET A 213 19.78 21.17 -1.54
C MET A 213 20.56 20.29 -0.57
N SER A 214 19.98 20.07 0.62
CA SER A 214 20.44 19.07 1.58
C SER A 214 19.45 17.92 1.66
N TYR A 215 19.95 16.69 1.48
CA TYR A 215 19.13 15.48 1.51
C TYR A 215 19.44 14.63 2.73
N HIS A 216 18.39 14.13 3.39
CA HIS A 216 18.55 13.16 4.45
C HIS A 216 18.99 11.80 3.89
N LYS A 217 20.18 11.34 4.30
CA LYS A 217 20.73 10.05 3.90
C LYS A 217 20.33 8.99 4.93
N GLY A 218 19.53 8.03 4.48
CA GLY A 218 19.18 6.84 5.25
C GLY A 218 20.11 5.66 4.93
N PRO A 219 20.06 4.59 5.75
CA PRO A 219 20.93 3.42 5.61
C PRO A 219 20.72 2.62 4.32
N CYS A 220 19.58 2.79 3.65
CA CYS A 220 19.27 2.14 2.37
C CYS A 220 18.91 3.15 1.28
N THR A 221 19.37 4.39 1.41
CA THR A 221 19.13 5.42 0.38
C THR A 221 19.93 5.06 -0.88
N VAL A 222 19.22 4.94 -2.00
CA VAL A 222 19.78 4.63 -3.33
C VAL A 222 20.15 5.91 -4.11
N ALA A 223 20.11 7.05 -3.43
CA ALA A 223 20.25 8.35 -4.06
C ALA A 223 21.53 9.04 -3.61
N ARG A 224 22.29 9.57 -4.57
CA ARG A 224 23.47 10.40 -4.33
C ARG A 224 23.26 11.81 -4.84
N ILE A 225 24.02 12.75 -4.31
CA ILE A 225 24.05 14.14 -4.79
C ILE A 225 24.98 14.18 -5.99
N ALA A 226 24.60 14.89 -7.04
CA ALA A 226 25.43 15.15 -8.21
C ALA A 226 26.75 15.82 -7.83
N ILE A 227 27.85 15.36 -8.42
CA ILE A 227 29.15 16.03 -8.35
C ILE A 227 29.15 17.22 -9.34
N GLU A 228 30.03 18.20 -9.14
CA GLU A 228 30.15 19.37 -10.00
C GLU A 228 30.35 18.96 -11.47
N GLY A 229 29.37 19.26 -12.33
CA GLY A 229 29.37 18.93 -13.75
C GLY A 229 28.54 17.70 -14.16
N GLU A 230 27.98 16.93 -13.23
CA GLU A 230 27.08 15.80 -13.56
C GLU A 230 25.62 16.26 -13.79
N VAL A 231 24.96 15.69 -14.80
CA VAL A 231 23.54 15.93 -15.05
C VAL A 231 22.69 15.12 -14.06
N PRO A 232 21.86 15.75 -13.22
CA PRO A 232 21.00 15.03 -12.28
C PRO A 232 19.98 14.16 -13.02
N THR A 233 19.78 12.92 -12.55
CA THR A 233 18.75 12.01 -13.08
C THR A 233 17.33 12.54 -12.80
N VAL A 234 17.18 13.33 -11.74
CA VAL A 234 15.90 13.92 -11.33
C VAL A 234 15.95 15.43 -11.51
N ALA A 235 15.19 15.95 -12.48
CA ALA A 235 15.03 17.38 -12.66
C ALA A 235 14.04 17.96 -11.64
N VAL A 236 14.48 18.95 -10.87
CA VAL A 236 13.60 19.74 -9.98
C VAL A 236 13.22 21.01 -10.73
N ASN A 237 12.07 20.95 -11.40
CA ASN A 237 11.47 22.11 -12.04
C ASN A 237 10.37 22.65 -11.13
N PRO A 238 10.57 23.76 -10.42
CA PRO A 238 9.49 24.40 -9.67
C PRO A 238 8.59 25.16 -10.63
N GLY A 239 7.82 24.42 -11.42
CA GLY A 239 6.70 24.95 -12.19
C GLY A 239 5.53 25.26 -11.25
N LEU A 240 4.68 26.21 -11.65
CA LEU A 240 3.54 26.65 -10.83
C LEU A 240 2.41 25.61 -10.75
N GLY A 241 2.33 24.71 -11.75
CA GLY A 241 1.20 23.79 -11.88
C GLY A 241 -0.14 24.52 -11.86
N THR A 242 -1.14 23.97 -11.18
CA THR A 242 -2.42 24.61 -10.89
C THR A 242 -2.46 25.07 -9.43
N PRO A 243 -2.17 26.35 -9.13
CA PRO A 243 -2.15 26.83 -7.75
C PRO A 243 -3.57 26.94 -7.17
N ALA A 244 -3.74 26.58 -5.90
CA ALA A 244 -5.01 26.73 -5.17
C ALA A 244 -5.47 28.19 -5.03
N SER A 245 -4.53 29.15 -5.11
CA SER A 245 -4.81 30.59 -5.04
C SER A 245 -4.06 31.33 -6.14
N PRO A 246 -4.61 31.40 -7.36
CA PRO A 246 -3.96 32.04 -8.51
C PRO A 246 -3.66 33.53 -8.29
N GLN A 247 -4.44 34.20 -7.43
CA GLN A 247 -4.31 35.63 -7.14
C GLN A 247 -2.91 36.02 -6.61
N LEU A 248 -2.28 35.14 -5.83
CA LEU A 248 -0.95 35.39 -5.26
C LEU A 248 0.15 35.48 -6.33
N TYR A 249 -0.10 34.98 -7.53
CA TYR A 249 0.86 34.90 -8.62
C TYR A 249 0.58 35.89 -9.76
N GLN A 250 -0.47 36.70 -9.66
CA GLN A 250 -0.90 37.61 -10.74
C GLN A 250 0.18 38.63 -11.12
N ASN A 251 0.96 39.10 -10.15
CA ASN A 251 2.04 40.07 -10.37
C ASN A 251 3.41 39.40 -10.58
N CYS A 252 3.47 38.07 -10.55
CA CYS A 252 4.71 37.34 -10.74
C CYS A 252 5.05 37.22 -12.23
N ARG A 253 6.12 37.89 -12.69
CA ARG A 253 6.65 37.71 -14.05
C ARG A 253 7.35 36.35 -14.15
N MET A 254 6.65 35.36 -14.68
CA MET A 254 7.20 34.04 -14.99
C MET A 254 8.00 34.11 -16.30
N LYS A 255 9.21 33.55 -16.34
CA LYS A 255 9.83 33.18 -17.62
C LYS A 255 9.13 31.90 -18.10
N GLN A 256 8.58 31.95 -19.31
CA GLN A 256 8.11 30.76 -20.04
C GLN A 256 9.30 29.88 -20.41
#